data_AF-A0A3B8T2S9-F1
#
_entry.id   AF-A0A3B8T2S9-F1
#
_cell.length_a   1.000
_cell.length_b   1.000
_cell.length_c   1.000
_cell.angle_alpha   90.00
_cell.angle_beta   90.00
_cell.angle_gamma   90.00
#
_symmetry.space_group_name_H-M   'P 1'
#
loop_
_entity.id
_entity.type
_entity.pdbx_description
1 polymer ?
#
loop_
_entity_poly.entity_id
_entity_poly.type
_entity_poly.pdbx_seq_one_letter_code
_entity_poly.pdbx_strand_id
1 'polypeptide(L)'
;GRIAHDKIVLHLVDKELAIRERNTSVAIVDASSAIASAIIIYGMINWVDGNDTNAIVGILSGFFIVLAILLLTTRLYEIRFARNNQNDSFQGMLRKDNFALAIQHSGNLIATAIVVSTAGSLLNYEAQTYVSNLTGWLVCGVAASLALAIVVGIAKRVVLFGLNWKEEVDMQGNVGLACIEWVLSVGIALIALGLV
;
A
#
# COMPACT_ATOMS: atom_id res chain seq x y z
N GLY A 1 5.54 -13.71 -5.27
CA GLY A 1 5.38 -12.43 -4.55
C GLY A 1 6.56 -11.50 -4.81
N ARG A 2 7.64 -11.63 -4.03
CA ARG A 2 8.78 -10.69 -4.00
C ARG A 2 9.38 -10.33 -5.37
N ILE A 3 9.76 -11.33 -6.18
CA ILE A 3 10.34 -11.11 -7.51
C ILE A 3 9.40 -10.30 -8.44
N ALA A 4 8.10 -10.58 -8.37
CA ALA A 4 7.10 -9.85 -9.15
C ALA A 4 6.89 -8.43 -8.62
N HIS A 5 6.88 -8.26 -7.29
CA HIS A 5 6.80 -6.95 -6.67
C HIS A 5 8.02 -6.07 -7.07
N ASP A 6 9.21 -6.64 -7.07
CA ASP A 6 10.46 -5.91 -7.38
C ASP A 6 10.50 -5.47 -8.84
N LYS A 7 10.11 -6.34 -9.77
CA LYS A 7 10.10 -6.01 -11.20
C LYS A 7 8.95 -5.11 -11.63
N ILE A 8 7.80 -5.19 -10.95
CA ILE A 8 6.56 -4.53 -11.41
C ILE A 8 6.26 -3.26 -10.59
N VAL A 9 6.35 -3.32 -9.26
CA VAL A 9 5.98 -2.20 -8.38
C VAL A 9 7.09 -1.14 -8.39
N LEU A 10 8.31 -1.53 -8.05
CA LEU A 10 9.49 -0.65 -7.97
C LEU A 10 10.48 -0.90 -9.13
N HIS A 11 9.99 -0.83 -10.36
CA HIS A 11 10.74 -1.20 -11.57
C HIS A 11 11.99 -0.34 -11.88
N LEU A 12 12.17 0.81 -11.22
CA LEU A 12 13.32 1.72 -11.41
C LEU A 12 14.36 1.59 -10.29
N VAL A 13 14.13 0.73 -9.30
CA VAL A 13 15.00 0.50 -8.15
C VAL A 13 15.54 -0.92 -8.18
N ASP A 14 16.85 -1.07 -8.29
CA ASP A 14 17.51 -2.34 -7.96
C ASP A 14 17.56 -2.46 -6.43
N LYS A 15 16.62 -3.22 -5.87
CA LYS A 15 16.50 -3.36 -4.42
C LYS A 15 17.67 -4.11 -3.79
N GLU A 16 18.18 -5.15 -4.45
CA GLU A 16 19.28 -5.94 -3.90
C GLU A 16 20.53 -5.08 -3.80
N LEU A 17 20.84 -4.32 -4.86
CA LEU A 17 21.93 -3.37 -4.85
C LEU A 17 21.70 -2.27 -3.80
N ALA A 18 20.51 -1.66 -3.78
CA ALA A 18 20.21 -0.57 -2.84
C ALA A 18 20.32 -1.01 -1.37
N ILE A 19 19.81 -2.20 -1.02
CA ILE A 19 19.93 -2.74 0.34
C ILE A 19 21.39 -3.06 0.67
N ARG A 20 22.16 -3.60 -0.29
CA ARG A 20 23.59 -3.85 -0.13
C ARG A 20 24.38 -2.55 0.12
N GLU A 21 23.96 -1.47 -0.53
CA GLU A 21 24.49 -0.11 -0.37
C GLU A 21 23.94 0.61 0.88
N ARG A 22 23.19 -0.09 1.75
CA ARG A 22 22.62 0.42 3.00
C ARG A 22 21.60 1.55 2.81
N ASN A 23 20.91 1.57 1.67
CA ASN A 23 19.80 2.49 1.44
C ASN A 23 18.62 2.14 2.36
N THR A 24 18.40 2.97 3.37
CA THR A 24 17.39 2.76 4.42
C THR A 24 15.97 2.98 3.91
N SER A 25 15.81 3.87 2.94
CA SER A 25 14.55 4.24 2.30
C SER A 25 13.96 3.09 1.49
N VAL A 26 14.79 2.42 0.69
CA VAL A 26 14.37 1.22 -0.05
C VAL A 26 14.07 0.08 0.90
N ALA A 27 14.87 -0.10 1.97
CA ALA A 27 14.68 -1.15 2.96
C ALA A 27 13.34 -1.02 3.71
N ILE A 28 12.98 0.18 4.17
CA ILE A 28 11.71 0.39 4.91
C ILE A 28 10.49 0.20 4.01
N VAL A 29 10.55 0.64 2.75
CA VAL A 29 9.47 0.40 1.79
C VAL A 29 9.35 -1.09 1.46
N ASP A 30 10.47 -1.81 1.31
CA ASP A 30 10.46 -3.27 1.09
C ASP A 30 9.82 -4.01 2.27
N ALA A 31 10.27 -3.71 3.50
CA ALA A 31 9.71 -4.30 4.72
C ALA A 31 8.20 -4.01 4.85
N SER A 32 7.79 -2.78 4.58
CA SER A 32 6.38 -2.37 4.67
C SER A 32 5.53 -3.02 3.59
N SER A 33 6.06 -3.22 2.38
CA SER A 33 5.38 -3.96 1.32
C SER A 33 5.18 -5.44 1.68
N ALA A 34 6.14 -6.06 2.38
CA ALA A 34 6.01 -7.43 2.88
C ALA A 34 4.96 -7.53 3.98
N ILE A 35 4.95 -6.58 4.92
CA ILE A 35 3.90 -6.49 5.97
C ILE A 35 2.52 -6.29 5.34
N ALA A 36 2.40 -5.36 4.41
CA ALA A 36 1.16 -5.09 3.68
C ALA A 36 0.65 -6.34 2.94
N SER A 37 1.56 -7.09 2.29
CA SER A 37 1.24 -8.36 1.65
C SER A 37 0.69 -9.38 2.65
N ALA A 38 1.34 -9.52 3.82
CA ALA A 38 0.91 -10.44 4.86
C ALA A 38 -0.47 -10.09 5.42
N ILE A 39 -0.76 -8.80 5.64
CA ILE A 39 -2.07 -8.34 6.13
C ILE A 39 -3.20 -8.69 5.15
N ILE A 40 -3.00 -8.44 3.85
CA ILE A 40 -4.01 -8.76 2.83
C ILE A 40 -4.22 -10.27 2.72
N ILE A 41 -3.13 -11.04 2.65
CA ILE A 41 -3.20 -12.51 2.58
C ILE A 41 -3.92 -13.06 3.81
N TYR A 42 -3.62 -12.54 5.01
CA TYR A 42 -4.30 -12.93 6.23
C TYR A 42 -5.80 -12.64 6.18
N GLY A 43 -6.21 -11.46 5.68
CA GLY A 43 -7.62 -11.14 5.47
C GLY A 43 -8.32 -12.12 4.52
N MET A 44 -7.65 -12.49 3.42
CA MET A 44 -8.19 -13.47 2.47
C MET A 44 -8.30 -14.88 3.06
N ILE A 45 -7.29 -15.33 3.81
CA ILE A 45 -7.32 -16.65 4.46
C ILE A 45 -8.52 -16.74 5.42
N ASN A 46 -8.79 -15.70 6.21
CA ASN A 46 -9.91 -15.70 7.14
C ASN A 46 -11.28 -15.61 6.45
N TRP A 47 -11.33 -15.14 5.21
CA TRP A 47 -12.58 -15.05 4.44
C TRP A 47 -12.92 -16.33 3.68
N VAL A 48 -11.91 -17.11 3.30
CA VAL A 48 -12.13 -18.36 2.56
C VAL A 48 -12.66 -19.42 3.52
N ASP A 49 -13.95 -19.73 3.41
CA ASP A 49 -14.58 -20.84 4.12
C ASP A 49 -14.49 -22.15 3.30
N GLY A 50 -13.76 -23.14 3.83
CA GLY A 50 -13.70 -24.49 3.27
C GLY A 50 -12.31 -25.09 3.23
N ASN A 51 -12.23 -26.42 3.28
CA ASN A 51 -10.97 -27.18 3.25
C ASN A 51 -10.70 -27.82 1.88
N ASP A 52 -11.39 -27.34 0.84
CA ASP A 52 -11.40 -27.92 -0.49
C ASP A 52 -10.30 -27.33 -1.38
N THR A 53 -10.01 -27.98 -2.51
CA THR A 53 -9.04 -27.50 -3.52
C THR A 53 -9.31 -26.07 -3.98
N ASN A 54 -10.58 -25.62 -3.91
CA ASN A 54 -11.00 -24.27 -4.25
C ASN A 54 -10.51 -23.21 -3.24
N ALA A 55 -10.33 -23.59 -1.97
CA ALA A 55 -9.73 -22.72 -0.96
C ALA A 55 -8.26 -22.45 -1.26
N ILE A 56 -7.52 -23.47 -1.74
CA ILE A 56 -6.12 -23.34 -2.13
C ILE A 56 -5.97 -22.37 -3.31
N VAL A 57 -6.85 -22.46 -4.31
CA VAL A 57 -6.87 -21.53 -5.45
C VAL A 57 -7.20 -20.11 -4.99
N GLY A 58 -8.14 -19.94 -4.05
CA GLY A 58 -8.46 -18.64 -3.44
C GLY A 58 -7.23 -18.01 -2.77
N ILE A 59 -6.52 -18.77 -1.94
CA ILE A 59 -5.31 -18.29 -1.25
C ILE A 59 -4.19 -17.95 -2.24
N LEU A 60 -3.94 -18.81 -3.24
CA LEU A 60 -2.93 -18.56 -4.28
C LEU A 60 -3.29 -17.34 -5.14
N SER A 61 -4.57 -17.12 -5.41
CA SER A 61 -5.05 -15.95 -6.14
C SER A 61 -4.83 -14.64 -5.38
N GLY A 62 -4.76 -14.70 -4.04
CA GLY A 62 -4.48 -13.55 -3.19
C GLY A 62 -3.14 -12.88 -3.47
N PHE A 63 -2.15 -13.62 -3.96
CA PHE A 63 -0.89 -13.01 -4.41
C PHE A 63 -1.08 -12.04 -5.57
N PHE A 64 -2.00 -12.31 -6.50
CA PHE A 64 -2.28 -11.39 -7.61
C PHE A 64 -2.99 -10.14 -7.11
N ILE A 65 -3.93 -10.29 -6.17
CA ILE A 65 -4.61 -9.16 -5.54
C ILE A 65 -3.60 -8.27 -4.83
N VAL A 66 -2.76 -8.85 -3.98
CA VAL A 66 -1.69 -8.13 -3.28
C VAL A 66 -0.84 -7.34 -4.27
N LEU A 67 -0.35 -7.97 -5.33
CA LEU A 67 0.48 -7.30 -6.33
C LEU A 67 -0.27 -6.16 -7.03
N ALA A 68 -1.54 -6.38 -7.40
CA ALA A 68 -2.36 -5.36 -8.05
C ALA A 68 -2.59 -4.15 -7.13
N ILE A 69 -2.92 -4.38 -5.86
CA ILE A 69 -3.17 -3.33 -4.86
C ILE A 69 -1.89 -2.56 -4.56
N LEU A 70 -0.77 -3.23 -4.30
CA LEU A 70 0.51 -2.56 -4.02
C LEU A 70 1.01 -1.76 -5.23
N LEU A 71 0.83 -2.30 -6.44
CA LEU A 71 1.12 -1.59 -7.68
C LEU A 71 0.26 -0.34 -7.83
N LEU A 72 -1.05 -0.46 -7.62
CA LEU A 72 -1.99 0.66 -7.69
C LEU A 72 -1.62 1.75 -6.69
N THR A 73 -1.41 1.41 -5.42
CA THR A 73 -1.03 2.37 -4.38
C THR A 73 0.27 3.07 -4.73
N THR A 74 1.27 2.34 -5.22
CA THR A 74 2.57 2.93 -5.61
C THR A 74 2.45 3.83 -6.84
N ARG A 75 1.68 3.44 -7.86
CA ARG A 75 1.48 4.27 -9.06
C ARG A 75 0.68 5.54 -8.76
N LEU A 76 -0.36 5.46 -7.93
CA LEU A 76 -1.09 6.65 -7.49
C LEU A 76 -0.18 7.61 -6.73
N TYR A 77 0.69 7.08 -5.88
CA TYR A 77 1.67 7.87 -5.14
C TYR A 77 2.70 8.54 -6.08
N GLU A 78 3.23 7.81 -7.05
CA GLU A 78 4.13 8.34 -8.08
C GLU A 78 3.50 9.46 -8.91
N ILE A 79 2.25 9.29 -9.34
CA ILE A 79 1.53 10.32 -10.10
C ILE A 79 1.33 11.57 -9.23
N ARG A 80 0.98 11.41 -7.94
CA ARG A 80 0.89 12.53 -7.00
C ARG A 80 2.22 13.24 -6.88
N PHE A 81 3.31 12.49 -6.72
CA PHE A 81 4.66 13.02 -6.55
C PHE A 81 5.11 13.80 -7.79
N ALA A 82 5.01 13.20 -8.98
CA ALA A 82 5.43 13.81 -10.24
C ALA A 82 4.64 15.09 -10.58
N ARG A 83 3.34 15.15 -10.23
CA ARG A 83 2.54 16.37 -10.39
C ARG A 83 3.02 17.53 -9.53
N ASN A 84 3.65 17.25 -8.39
CA ASN A 84 4.17 18.29 -7.49
C ASN A 84 5.67 18.56 -7.72
N ASN A 85 6.41 17.63 -8.33
CA ASN A 85 7.86 17.70 -8.49
C ASN A 85 8.23 17.37 -9.95
N GLN A 86 8.41 18.41 -10.78
CA GLN A 86 8.52 18.27 -12.25
C GLN A 86 9.84 17.64 -12.76
N ASN A 87 10.87 17.51 -11.91
CA ASN A 87 12.21 17.04 -12.31
C ASN A 87 12.68 15.76 -11.60
N ASP A 88 11.86 15.13 -10.76
CA ASP A 88 12.24 13.89 -10.09
C ASP A 88 11.10 12.88 -10.08
N SER A 89 11.43 11.63 -9.79
CA SER A 89 10.47 10.55 -9.60
C SER A 89 10.53 10.06 -8.16
N PHE A 90 9.41 9.53 -7.66
CA PHE A 90 9.37 8.91 -6.34
C PHE A 90 10.48 7.85 -6.18
N GLN A 91 10.63 6.95 -7.15
CA GLN A 91 11.67 5.92 -7.14
C GLN A 91 13.09 6.51 -7.26
N GLY A 92 13.26 7.63 -7.96
CA GLY A 92 14.51 8.39 -7.98
C GLY A 92 14.89 8.94 -6.61
N MET A 93 13.93 9.49 -5.88
CA MET A 93 14.12 9.95 -4.50
C MET A 93 14.41 8.81 -3.52
N LEU A 94 13.79 7.64 -3.70
CA LEU A 94 14.15 6.45 -2.92
C LEU A 94 15.60 6.03 -3.17
N ARG A 95 16.09 6.09 -4.41
CA ARG A 95 17.51 5.81 -4.73
C ARG A 95 18.47 6.80 -4.08
N LYS A 96 18.04 8.04 -3.89
CA LYS A 96 18.78 9.09 -3.15
C LYS A 96 18.65 8.99 -1.63
N ASP A 97 18.05 7.91 -1.13
CA ASP A 97 17.81 7.64 0.29
C ASP A 97 16.97 8.73 1.00
N ASN A 98 15.95 9.26 0.31
CA ASN A 98 14.96 10.13 0.96
C ASN A 98 14.05 9.33 1.91
N PHE A 99 14.48 9.27 3.17
CA PHE A 99 13.85 8.48 4.21
C PHE A 99 12.46 8.97 4.60
N ALA A 100 12.22 10.30 4.58
CA ALA A 100 10.91 10.85 4.91
C ALA A 100 9.84 10.40 3.89
N LEU A 101 10.19 10.47 2.59
CA LEU A 101 9.30 10.02 1.52
C LEU A 101 9.03 8.51 1.59
N ALA A 102 10.05 7.73 1.98
CA ALA A 102 9.94 6.30 2.21
C ALA A 102 9.00 5.95 3.38
N ILE A 103 9.09 6.67 4.50
CA ILE A 103 8.18 6.56 5.65
C ILE A 103 6.74 6.88 5.24
N GLN A 104 6.53 8.00 4.54
CA GLN A 104 5.20 8.42 4.09
C GLN A 104 4.56 7.36 3.19
N HIS A 105 5.31 6.79 2.24
CA HIS A 105 4.80 5.74 1.36
C HIS A 105 4.56 4.42 2.11
N SER A 106 5.45 4.06 3.03
CA SER A 106 5.31 2.86 3.87
C SER A 106 4.02 2.87 4.68
N GLY A 107 3.68 4.02 5.28
CA GLY A 107 2.42 4.22 5.98
C GLY A 107 1.19 4.09 5.07
N ASN A 108 1.27 4.55 3.82
CA ASN A 108 0.18 4.37 2.86
C ASN A 108 0.00 2.89 2.47
N LEU A 109 1.09 2.15 2.24
CA LEU A 109 1.01 0.72 1.90
C LEU A 109 0.36 -0.09 3.02
N ILE A 110 0.76 0.14 4.27
CA ILE A 110 0.20 -0.55 5.43
C ILE A 110 -1.27 -0.16 5.65
N ALA A 111 -1.59 1.12 5.57
CA ALA A 111 -2.96 1.60 5.72
C ALA A 111 -3.89 1.02 4.64
N THR A 112 -3.44 1.01 3.38
CA THR A 112 -4.20 0.37 2.29
C THR A 112 -4.38 -1.12 2.55
N ALA A 113 -3.34 -1.83 2.98
CA ALA A 113 -3.45 -3.26 3.27
C ALA A 113 -4.46 -3.56 4.37
N ILE A 114 -4.51 -2.75 5.45
CA ILE A 114 -5.50 -2.88 6.53
C ILE A 114 -6.92 -2.71 6.00
N VAL A 115 -7.16 -1.73 5.14
CA VAL A 115 -8.50 -1.50 4.57
C VAL A 115 -8.87 -2.58 3.55
N VAL A 116 -7.91 -3.08 2.78
CA VAL A 116 -8.16 -4.13 1.79
C VAL A 116 -8.39 -5.49 2.45
N SER A 117 -7.78 -5.76 3.60
CA SER A 117 -8.01 -7.03 4.31
C SER A 117 -9.43 -7.18 4.82
N THR A 118 -10.19 -6.09 4.96
CA THR A 118 -11.60 -6.12 5.35
C THR A 118 -12.56 -6.30 4.18
N ALA A 119 -12.09 -6.34 2.93
CA ALA A 119 -12.96 -6.50 1.76
C ALA A 119 -13.85 -7.74 1.84
N GLY A 120 -13.40 -8.78 2.55
CA GLY A 120 -14.16 -10.01 2.77
C GLY A 120 -15.46 -9.84 3.56
N SER A 121 -15.59 -8.81 4.40
CA SER A 121 -16.86 -8.56 5.11
C SER A 121 -17.98 -8.08 4.18
N LEU A 122 -17.60 -7.51 3.03
CA LEU A 122 -18.52 -6.98 2.02
C LEU A 122 -18.91 -8.04 0.98
N LEU A 123 -18.27 -9.21 1.02
CA LEU A 123 -18.37 -10.25 0.01
C LEU A 123 -18.78 -11.57 0.65
N ASN A 124 -19.77 -12.24 0.06
CA ASN A 124 -20.10 -13.60 0.47
C ASN A 124 -19.20 -14.58 -0.30
N TYR A 125 -18.51 -15.46 0.42
CA TYR A 125 -17.70 -16.49 -0.22
C TYR A 125 -18.60 -17.58 -0.81
N GLU A 126 -18.35 -17.92 -2.08
CA GLU A 126 -19.02 -19.04 -2.74
C GLU A 126 -17.99 -19.96 -3.41
N ALA A 127 -17.87 -21.20 -2.92
CA ALA A 127 -16.77 -22.11 -3.29
C ALA A 127 -16.73 -22.47 -4.78
N GLN A 128 -17.87 -22.42 -5.48
CA GLN A 128 -17.98 -22.83 -6.89
C GLN A 128 -17.64 -21.68 -7.87
N THR A 129 -17.57 -20.43 -7.40
CA THR A 129 -17.44 -19.23 -8.25
C THR A 129 -16.12 -18.50 -8.04
N TYR A 130 -15.00 -19.23 -8.17
CA TYR A 130 -13.64 -18.72 -7.90
C TYR A 130 -13.28 -17.41 -8.64
N VAL A 131 -13.67 -17.25 -9.91
CA VAL A 131 -13.42 -16.02 -10.68
C VAL A 131 -14.22 -14.85 -10.09
N SER A 132 -15.48 -15.09 -9.71
CA SER A 132 -16.33 -14.05 -9.13
C SER A 132 -15.77 -13.60 -7.78
N ASN A 133 -15.35 -14.53 -6.93
CA ASN A 133 -14.69 -14.24 -5.65
C ASN A 133 -13.43 -13.39 -5.83
N LEU A 134 -12.55 -13.78 -6.76
CA LEU A 134 -11.31 -13.07 -7.05
C LEU A 134 -11.56 -11.65 -7.60
N THR A 135 -12.47 -11.52 -8.56
CA THR A 135 -12.83 -10.23 -9.15
C THR A 135 -13.54 -9.32 -8.15
N GLY A 136 -14.45 -9.86 -7.34
CA GLY A 136 -15.13 -9.16 -6.26
C GLY A 136 -14.14 -8.59 -5.26
N TRP A 137 -13.19 -9.42 -4.81
CA TRP A 137 -12.15 -8.97 -3.87
C TRP A 137 -11.26 -7.88 -4.48
N LEU A 138 -10.87 -8.02 -5.75
CA LEU A 138 -10.09 -6.99 -6.44
C LEU A 138 -10.87 -5.67 -6.55
N VAL A 139 -12.14 -5.71 -6.96
CA VAL A 139 -12.98 -4.51 -7.11
C VAL A 139 -13.22 -3.84 -5.76
N CYS A 140 -13.62 -4.59 -4.74
CA CYS A 140 -13.82 -4.07 -3.39
C CYS A 140 -12.51 -3.52 -2.81
N GLY A 141 -11.39 -4.23 -2.98
CA GLY A 141 -10.08 -3.78 -2.53
C GLY A 141 -9.63 -2.48 -3.21
N VAL A 142 -9.82 -2.35 -4.53
CA VAL A 142 -9.51 -1.11 -5.26
C VAL A 142 -10.41 0.03 -4.79
N ALA A 143 -11.71 -0.21 -4.67
CA ALA A 143 -12.66 0.80 -4.20
C ALA A 143 -12.30 1.29 -2.79
N ALA A 144 -12.00 0.37 -1.87
CA ALA A 144 -11.63 0.68 -0.50
C ALA A 144 -10.27 1.41 -0.42
N SER A 145 -9.30 1.04 -1.27
CA SER A 145 -8.01 1.73 -1.41
C SER A 145 -8.18 3.19 -1.86
N LEU A 146 -9.05 3.42 -2.85
CA LEU A 146 -9.34 4.76 -3.37
C LEU A 146 -10.10 5.60 -2.34
N ALA A 147 -11.09 5.01 -1.66
CA ALA A 147 -11.82 5.67 -0.59
C ALA A 147 -10.86 6.10 0.54
N LEU A 148 -9.98 5.20 0.98
CA LEU A 148 -8.95 5.51 1.96
C LEU A 148 -8.05 6.66 1.48
N ALA A 149 -7.57 6.63 0.24
CA ALA A 149 -6.72 7.68 -0.31
C ALA A 149 -7.41 9.06 -0.28
N ILE A 150 -8.71 9.11 -0.56
CA ILE A 150 -9.51 10.34 -0.49
C ILE A 150 -9.65 10.81 0.96
N VAL A 151 -10.07 9.94 1.88
CA VAL A 151 -10.27 10.29 3.29
C VAL A 151 -8.96 10.74 3.92
N VAL A 152 -7.88 9.99 3.70
CA VAL A 152 -6.53 10.35 4.14
C VAL A 152 -6.17 11.70 3.55
N GLY A 153 -6.38 11.94 2.26
CA GLY A 153 -6.09 13.23 1.61
C GLY A 153 -6.85 14.42 2.19
N ILE A 154 -8.11 14.23 2.60
CA ILE A 154 -8.92 15.25 3.27
C ILE A 154 -8.42 15.47 4.69
N ALA A 155 -8.26 14.41 5.49
CA ALA A 155 -7.79 14.48 6.87
C ALA A 155 -6.44 15.17 6.96
N LYS A 156 -5.55 14.82 6.03
CA LYS A 156 -4.26 15.45 5.79
C LYS A 156 -4.40 16.98 5.69
N ARG A 157 -5.33 17.51 4.90
CA ARG A 157 -5.49 18.97 4.70
C ARG A 157 -5.98 19.68 5.96
N VAL A 158 -6.73 18.98 6.81
CA VAL A 158 -7.27 19.51 8.06
C VAL A 158 -6.21 19.49 9.16
N VAL A 159 -5.53 18.34 9.34
CA VAL A 159 -4.56 18.13 10.42
C VAL A 159 -3.28 18.93 10.19
N LEU A 160 -2.82 19.02 8.94
CA LEU A 160 -1.57 19.69 8.57
C LEU A 160 -1.83 21.08 7.97
N PHE A 161 -2.91 21.72 8.42
CA PHE A 161 -3.28 23.06 7.95
C PHE A 161 -2.17 24.07 8.24
N GLY A 162 -1.78 24.84 7.22
CA GLY A 162 -0.73 25.86 7.31
C GLY A 162 0.69 25.35 7.09
N LEU A 163 0.91 24.04 6.90
CA LEU A 163 2.22 23.47 6.58
C LEU A 163 2.37 23.19 5.08
N ASN A 164 3.58 23.37 4.53
CA ASN A 164 3.88 22.99 3.14
C ASN A 164 4.43 21.56 3.08
N TRP A 165 3.63 20.63 3.59
CA TRP A 165 3.92 19.19 3.63
C TRP A 165 4.45 18.53 2.34
N LYS A 166 4.07 19.02 1.17
CA LYS A 166 4.54 18.50 -0.11
C LYS A 166 6.02 18.77 -0.22
N GLU A 167 6.42 20.02 -0.03
CA GLU A 167 7.83 20.41 -0.10
C GLU A 167 8.63 19.85 1.09
N GLU A 168 8.07 19.92 2.29
CA GLU A 168 8.74 19.48 3.51
C GLU A 168 9.06 17.97 3.49
N VAL A 169 8.15 17.12 3.01
CA VAL A 169 8.41 15.68 2.92
C VAL A 169 9.11 15.31 1.62
N ASP A 170 8.63 15.81 0.47
CA ASP A 170 9.14 15.40 -0.84
C ASP A 170 10.58 15.90 -1.08
N MET A 171 10.92 17.11 -0.63
CA MET A 171 12.18 17.79 -0.96
C MET A 171 13.10 18.02 0.24
N GLN A 172 12.55 18.35 1.41
CA GLN A 172 13.35 18.72 2.58
C GLN A 172 13.64 17.53 3.52
N GLY A 173 13.04 16.37 3.27
CA GLY A 173 13.29 15.16 4.06
C GLY A 173 12.77 15.25 5.49
N ASN A 174 11.66 15.97 5.74
CA ASN A 174 11.06 16.11 7.07
C ASN A 174 10.45 14.78 7.56
N VAL A 175 11.27 13.99 8.26
CA VAL A 175 10.88 12.69 8.83
C VAL A 175 9.76 12.83 9.86
N GLY A 176 9.75 13.89 10.66
CA GLY A 176 8.71 14.11 11.67
C GLY A 176 7.33 14.24 11.04
N LEU A 177 7.22 15.04 9.98
CA LEU A 177 5.98 15.20 9.23
C LEU A 177 5.57 13.90 8.52
N ALA A 178 6.52 13.18 7.95
CA ALA A 178 6.26 11.87 7.34
C ALA A 178 5.71 10.84 8.35
N CYS A 179 6.22 10.82 9.58
CA CYS A 179 5.71 9.97 10.65
C CYS A 179 4.28 10.34 11.05
N ILE A 180 3.95 11.64 11.14
CA ILE A 180 2.57 12.10 11.38
C ILE A 180 1.65 11.61 10.27
N GLU A 181 2.07 11.74 9.01
CA GLU A 181 1.28 11.27 7.89
C GLU A 181 1.09 9.75 7.87
N TRP A 182 2.10 8.97 8.25
CA TRP A 182 1.99 7.52 8.43
C TRP A 182 0.96 7.20 9.51
N VAL A 183 1.12 7.76 10.71
CA VAL A 183 0.20 7.47 11.84
C VAL A 183 -1.22 7.89 11.49
N LEU A 184 -1.39 9.01 10.80
CA LEU A 184 -2.70 9.46 10.31
C LEU A 184 -3.32 8.47 9.33
N SER A 185 -2.56 7.97 8.34
CA SER A 185 -3.10 7.01 7.37
C SER A 185 -3.46 5.67 8.02
N VAL A 186 -2.58 5.15 8.87
CA VAL A 186 -2.84 3.89 9.60
C VAL A 186 -3.98 4.04 10.60
N GLY A 187 -4.06 5.16 11.32
CA GLY A 187 -5.15 5.44 12.25
C GLY A 187 -6.51 5.47 11.57
N ILE A 188 -6.61 6.13 10.41
CA ILE A 188 -7.85 6.14 9.60
C ILE A 188 -8.20 4.72 9.12
N ALA A 189 -7.21 3.95 8.68
CA ALA A 189 -7.41 2.57 8.25
C ALA A 189 -7.89 1.68 9.41
N LEU A 190 -7.36 1.84 10.62
CA LEU A 190 -7.80 1.11 11.81
C LEU A 190 -9.22 1.51 12.25
N ILE A 191 -9.60 2.78 12.12
CA ILE A 191 -10.99 3.21 12.34
C ILE A 191 -11.90 2.53 11.32
N ALA A 192 -11.53 2.52 10.04
CA ALA A 192 -12.29 1.84 9.00
C ALA A 192 -12.42 0.33 9.26
N LEU A 193 -11.35 -0.31 9.74
CA LEU A 193 -11.36 -1.71 10.16
C LEU A 193 -12.38 -1.96 11.29
N GLY A 194 -12.50 -1.06 12.26
CA GLY A 194 -13.43 -1.22 13.39
C GLY A 194 -14.91 -0.94 13.05
N LEU A 195 -15.22 -0.42 11.85
CA LEU A 195 -16.59 -0.19 11.39
C LEU A 195 -17.25 -1.43 10.76
N VAL A 196 -16.46 -2.49 10.59
CA VAL A 196 -16.77 -3.70 9.83
C VAL A 196 -16.79 -4.89 10.78
#